data_AF-A0A3C0J2G6-F1
#
_entry.id   AF-A0A3C0J2G6-F1
#
_cell.length_a   1.000
_cell.length_b   1.000
_cell.length_c   1.000
_cell.angle_alpha   90.00
_cell.angle_beta   90.00
_cell.angle_gamma   90.00
#
_symmetry.space_group_name_H-M   'P 1'
#
loop_
_entity.id
_entity.type
_entity.pdbx_description
1 polymer ?
#
loop_
_entity_poly.entity_id
_entity_poly.type
_entity_poly.pdbx_seq_one_letter_code
_entity_poly.pdbx_strand_id
1 'polypeptide(L)' 'PPDSTKLSGEDSLAATVLECVDSIPWHVGKTKIARVLKGSLAQDVLKMDLARISHYGALEELTLAQVNAIIDQLIA' A
#
# COMPACT_ATOMS: atom_id res chain seq x y z
N PRO A 1 -0.67 -24.37 -20.11
CA PRO A 1 -1.31 -23.84 -18.88
C PRO A 1 -0.26 -23.57 -17.78
N PRO A 2 -0.47 -22.59 -16.88
CA PRO A 2 -1.47 -21.54 -16.88
C PRO A 2 -0.91 -20.22 -17.42
N ASP A 3 -1.87 -19.38 -17.78
CA ASP A 3 -1.81 -17.99 -18.20
C ASP A 3 -0.88 -17.18 -17.29
N SER A 4 0.32 -16.82 -17.78
CA SER A 4 1.17 -15.84 -17.08
C SER A 4 0.57 -14.49 -17.32
N THR A 5 -0.41 -14.21 -16.46
CA THR A 5 -1.22 -13.02 -16.40
C THR A 5 -0.32 -11.82 -16.66
N LYS A 6 -0.57 -11.17 -17.79
CA LYS A 6 -0.24 -9.78 -18.02
C LYS A 6 -0.98 -9.01 -16.94
N LEU A 7 -0.38 -8.95 -15.74
CA LEU A 7 -0.87 -8.18 -14.61
C LEU A 7 -0.77 -6.73 -15.09
N SER A 8 -1.87 -6.23 -15.66
CA SER A 8 -2.08 -4.81 -15.88
C SER A 8 -1.65 -4.09 -14.61
N GLY A 9 -0.96 -2.95 -14.73
CA GLY A 9 -0.30 -2.29 -13.60
C GLY A 9 -1.16 -2.20 -12.32
N GLU A 10 -2.47 -2.11 -12.46
CA GLU A 10 -3.48 -2.16 -11.40
C GLU A 10 -3.42 -3.41 -10.49
N ASP A 11 -3.26 -4.63 -11.02
CA ASP A 11 -3.14 -5.86 -10.22
C ASP A 11 -1.83 -5.87 -9.39
N SER A 12 -0.77 -5.28 -9.94
CA SER A 12 0.51 -5.17 -9.25
C SER A 12 0.46 -4.17 -8.08
N LEU A 13 -0.35 -3.11 -8.21
CA LEU A 13 -0.59 -2.13 -7.15
C LEU A 13 -1.43 -2.74 -6.03
N ALA A 14 -2.49 -3.48 -6.39
CA ALA A 14 -3.33 -4.20 -5.46
C ALA A 14 -2.54 -5.22 -4.62
N ALA A 15 -1.70 -6.03 -5.26
CA ALA A 15 -0.81 -6.97 -4.58
C ALA A 15 0.15 -6.24 -3.62
N THR A 16 0.73 -5.12 -4.03
CA THR A 16 1.63 -4.31 -3.19
C THR A 16 0.91 -3.77 -1.95
N VAL A 17 -0.34 -3.32 -2.09
CA VAL A 17 -1.16 -2.87 -0.96
C VAL A 17 -1.40 -4.01 0.01
N LEU A 18 -1.80 -5.19 -0.50
CA LEU A 18 -2.08 -6.38 0.31
C LEU A 18 -0.83 -6.87 1.06
N GLU A 19 0.32 -6.96 0.40
CA GLU A 19 1.59 -7.33 1.05
C GLU A 19 2.00 -6.30 2.12
N CYS A 20 1.76 -5.01 1.86
CA CYS A 20 2.00 -3.97 2.85
C CYS A 20 1.05 -4.09 4.06
N VAL A 21 -0.20 -4.53 3.87
CA VAL A 21 -1.15 -4.78 4.97
C VAL A 21 -0.74 -6.03 5.75
N ASP A 22 -0.37 -7.11 5.06
CA ASP A 22 0.07 -8.38 5.66
C ASP A 22 1.36 -8.23 6.47
N SER A 23 2.28 -7.39 5.99
CA SER A 23 3.53 -7.04 6.69
C SER A 23 3.32 -6.28 8.00
N ILE A 24 2.12 -5.76 8.25
CA ILE A 24 1.81 -4.97 9.46
C ILE A 24 1.04 -5.85 10.44
N PRO A 25 1.65 -6.24 11.58
CA PRO A 25 1.03 -7.20 12.51
C PRO A 25 -0.08 -6.59 13.39
N TRP A 26 -0.42 -5.30 13.21
CA TRP A 26 -1.48 -4.61 13.95
C TRP A 26 -2.42 -3.86 13.01
N HIS A 27 -3.65 -3.59 13.47
CA HIS A 27 -4.65 -2.94 12.64
C HIS A 27 -4.27 -1.48 12.35
N VAL A 28 -3.90 -1.19 11.10
CA VAL A 28 -3.57 0.16 10.61
C VAL A 28 -4.69 0.65 9.71
N GLY A 29 -5.25 1.81 10.03
CA GLY A 29 -6.33 2.39 9.22
C GLY A 29 -5.88 2.72 7.80
N LYS A 30 -6.79 2.62 6.82
CA LYS A 30 -6.52 2.86 5.38
C LYS A 30 -5.74 4.15 5.09
N THR A 31 -6.03 5.23 5.79
CA THR A 31 -5.33 6.52 5.66
C THR A 31 -3.83 6.42 5.99
N LYS A 32 -3.46 5.57 6.95
CA LYS A 32 -2.07 5.34 7.33
C LYS A 32 -1.37 4.43 6.33
N ILE A 33 -2.03 3.36 5.88
CA ILE A 33 -1.52 2.48 4.81
C ILE A 33 -1.24 3.30 3.55
N ALA A 34 -2.17 4.18 3.16
CA ALA A 34 -1.98 5.07 2.03
C ALA A 34 -0.77 6.01 2.18
N ARG A 35 -0.48 6.46 3.41
CA ARG A 35 0.71 7.27 3.71
C ARG A 35 1.99 6.46 3.64
N VAL A 36 2.00 5.23 4.16
CA VAL A 36 3.16 4.31 4.11
C VAL A 36 3.50 3.99 2.66
N LEU A 37 2.51 3.57 1.88
CA LEU A 37 2.69 3.26 0.47
C LEU A 37 3.14 4.47 -0.34
N LYS A 38 2.65 5.67 -0.02
CA LYS A 38 3.14 6.92 -0.64
C LYS A 38 4.55 7.32 -0.20
N GLY A 39 5.09 6.76 0.88
CA GLY A 39 6.37 7.19 1.45
C GLY A 39 6.25 8.50 2.24
N SER A 40 5.09 8.79 2.81
CA SER A 40 4.87 9.98 3.64
C SER A 40 5.45 9.80 5.05
N LEU A 41 6.30 10.76 5.45
CA LEU A 41 6.92 10.87 6.78
C LEU A 41 5.95 11.40 7.85
N ALA A 42 4.70 10.93 7.86
CA ALA A 42 3.77 11.32 8.91
C ALA A 42 4.30 10.83 10.27
N GLN A 43 4.14 11.65 11.32
CA GLN A 43 4.62 11.28 12.66
C GLN A 43 4.08 9.92 13.13
N ASP A 44 2.85 9.56 12.75
CA ASP A 44 2.28 8.23 13.00
C ASP A 44 3.04 7.08 12.33
N VAL A 45 3.56 7.30 11.12
CA VAL A 45 4.34 6.30 10.37
C VAL A 45 5.70 6.10 11.04
N LEU A 46 6.34 7.20 11.43
CA LEU A 46 7.62 7.19 12.12
C LEU A 46 7.52 6.58 13.53
N LYS A 47 6.47 6.92 14.28
CA LYS A 47 6.23 6.36 15.62
C LYS A 47 6.01 4.84 15.63
N MET A 48 5.51 4.30 14.52
CA MET A 48 5.16 2.89 14.39
C MET A 48 6.23 2.09 13.61
N ASP A 49 7.38 2.71 13.31
CA ASP A 49 8.47 2.12 12.50
C ASP A 49 8.01 1.62 11.11
N LEU A 50 6.88 2.12 10.61
CA LEU A 50 6.29 1.71 9.32
C LEU A 50 7.16 2.19 8.13
N ALA A 51 8.07 3.12 8.37
CA ALA A 51 9.06 3.57 7.39
C ALA A 51 10.12 2.49 7.07
N ARG A 52 10.23 1.44 7.88
CA ARG A 52 11.18 0.34 7.70
C ARG A 52 10.64 -0.81 6.85
N ILE A 53 9.36 -0.77 6.49
CA ILE A 53 8.71 -1.81 5.69
C ILE A 53 9.23 -1.73 4.25
N SER A 54 9.47 -2.88 3.63
CA SER A 54 9.95 -2.97 2.24
C SER A 54 9.04 -2.29 1.21
N HIS A 55 7.75 -2.16 1.52
CA HIS A 55 6.74 -1.51 0.66
C HIS A 55 6.53 -0.01 0.97
N TYR A 56 7.35 0.58 1.86
CA TYR A 56 7.32 2.01 2.12
C TYR A 56 7.74 2.78 0.86
N GLY A 57 6.89 3.71 0.41
CA GLY A 57 7.14 4.48 -0.81
C GLY A 57 6.87 3.72 -2.12
N ALA A 58 6.35 2.49 -2.06
CA ALA A 58 6.08 1.69 -3.27
C ALA A 58 5.08 2.36 -4.24
N LEU A 59 4.27 3.30 -3.77
CA LEU A 59 3.30 4.09 -4.52
C LEU A 59 3.60 5.59 -4.47
N GLU A 60 4.87 6.00 -4.36
CA GLU A 60 5.23 7.43 -4.26
C GLU A 60 4.72 8.25 -5.47
N GLU A 61 4.72 7.62 -6.64
CA GLU A 61 4.30 8.18 -7.92
C GLU A 61 2.78 8.45 -7.98
N LEU A 62 2.00 7.78 -7.12
CA LEU A 62 0.56 7.96 -7.03
C LEU A 62 0.17 9.06 -6.05
N THR A 63 -0.98 9.68 -6.29
CA THR A 63 -1.59 10.62 -5.36
C THR A 63 -2.24 9.88 -4.20
N LEU A 64 -2.33 10.51 -3.02
CA LEU A 64 -3.05 9.93 -1.87
C LEU A 64 -4.48 9.53 -2.24
N ALA A 65 -5.14 10.29 -3.12
CA ALA A 65 -6.47 9.98 -3.59
C ALA A 65 -6.50 8.67 -4.41
N GLN A 66 -5.55 8.46 -5.31
CA GLN A 66 -5.42 7.22 -6.09
C GLN A 66 -5.12 6.02 -5.18
N VAL A 67 -4.17 6.16 -4.25
CA VAL A 67 -3.85 5.09 -3.30
C VAL A 67 -5.05 4.72 -2.42
N ASN A 68 -5.79 5.72 -1.92
CA ASN A 68 -7.02 5.46 -1.18
C ASN A 68 -8.08 4.78 -2.03
N ALA A 69 -8.23 5.16 -3.31
CA ALA A 69 -9.18 4.51 -4.22
C ALA A 69 -8.84 3.03 -4.42
N ILE A 70 -7.56 2.68 -4.60
CA ILE A 70 -7.10 1.29 -4.72
C ILE A 70 -7.41 0.50 -3.45
N ILE A 71 -7.11 1.07 -2.27
CA ILE A 71 -7.43 0.44 -0.98
C ILE A 71 -8.95 0.23 -0.83
N ASP A 72 -9.75 1.22 -1.24
CA ASP A 72 -11.21 1.13 -1.14
C ASP A 72 -11.77 0.05 -2.08
N GLN A 73 -11.22 -0.10 -3.29
CA GLN A 73 -11.59 -1.17 -4.22
C GLN A 73 -11.21 -2.58 -3.72
N LEU A 74 -10.18 -2.70 -2.88
CA LEU A 74 -9.75 -3.98 -2.30
C LEU A 74 -10.60 -4.45 -1.12
N ILE A 75 -11.27 -3.51 -0.44
CA ILE A 75 -12.13 -3.79 0.71
C ILE A 75 -13.60 -3.99 0.28
N ALA A 76 -13.94 -3.60 -0.95
CA ALA A 76 -15.29 -3.64 -1.52
C ALA A 76 -15.87 -5.06 -1.69
#